data_AF-A0A1Z9Q2R1-F1
#
_entry.id   AF-A0A1Z9Q2R1-F1
#
_cell.length_a   1.000
_cell.length_b   1.000
_cell.length_c   1.000
_cell.angle_alpha   90.00
_cell.angle_beta   90.00
_cell.angle_gamma   90.00
#
_symmetry.space_group_name_H-M   'P 1'
#
loop_
_entity.id
_entity.type
_entity.pdbx_description
1 polymer ?
#
loop_
_entity_poly.entity_id
_entity_poly.type
_entity_poly.pdbx_seq_one_letter_code
_entity_poly.pdbx_strand_id
1 'polypeptide(L)'
;MRKTAFICFSTVMVGFSLDVLPSLAQSFFSVPPVKINIHNPQFIEGRKNRTTISVVIPENAGASLRKIVLDQLPNIDTWDWGTQPPRVYTGLYSLRGKGRDGLATAELINDENTLMLSLDPAIDPGEQVNVVMRGFNPDASVYQWRTGLVPDGENPVTYQGPILRLNIYKYPHR
;
A
#
# COMPACT_ATOMS: atom_id res chain seq x y z
N MET A 1 52.08 43.40 57.50
CA MET A 1 50.61 43.39 57.28
C MET A 1 50.29 43.92 55.90
N ARG A 2 49.31 43.30 55.20
CA ARG A 2 48.84 43.52 53.79
C ARG A 2 49.46 42.52 52.79
N LYS A 3 48.81 41.37 52.54
CA LYS A 3 47.59 41.03 51.77
C LYS A 3 48.00 40.39 50.43
N THR A 4 48.16 39.07 50.46
CA THR A 4 48.34 38.18 49.31
C THR A 4 46.99 37.98 48.62
N ALA A 5 46.91 38.28 47.32
CA ALA A 5 45.75 37.96 46.49
C ALA A 5 46.06 36.68 45.69
N PHE A 6 45.31 35.61 45.95
CA PHE A 6 45.31 34.41 45.11
C PHE A 6 44.26 34.61 44.01
N ILE A 7 44.70 34.59 42.75
CA ILE A 7 43.83 34.52 41.58
C ILE A 7 43.62 33.04 41.29
N CYS A 8 42.40 32.56 41.49
CA CYS A 8 41.99 31.20 41.14
C CYS A 8 41.55 31.19 39.67
N PHE A 9 42.30 30.52 38.79
CA PHE A 9 41.84 30.22 37.43
C PHE A 9 40.94 28.98 37.49
N SER A 10 39.62 29.17 37.35
CA SER A 10 38.71 28.07 37.03
C SER A 10 38.72 27.83 35.54
N THR A 11 39.33 26.72 35.11
CA THR A 11 39.17 26.16 33.76
C THR A 11 37.77 25.55 33.67
N VAL A 12 36.86 26.22 32.96
CA VAL A 12 35.57 25.64 32.57
C VAL A 12 35.83 24.67 31.43
N MET A 13 35.79 23.37 31.71
CA MET A 13 35.70 22.33 30.68
C MET A 13 34.30 22.40 30.07
N VAL A 14 34.19 22.99 28.88
CA VAL A 14 32.98 22.92 28.06
C VAL A 14 32.87 21.49 27.55
N GLY A 15 32.07 20.66 28.23
CA GLY A 15 31.66 19.37 27.72
C GLY A 15 30.75 19.59 26.52
N PHE A 16 31.28 19.37 25.31
CA PHE A 16 30.45 19.17 24.12
C PHE A 16 29.78 17.80 24.26
N SER A 17 28.51 17.79 24.67
CA SER A 17 27.65 16.63 24.45
C SER A 17 27.41 16.52 22.94
N LEU A 18 27.90 15.43 22.34
CA LEU A 18 27.44 15.01 21.02
C LEU A 18 26.00 14.53 21.19
N ASP A 19 25.04 15.40 20.91
CA ASP A 19 23.66 14.99 20.70
C ASP A 19 23.64 14.05 19.50
N VAL A 20 23.55 12.75 19.78
CA VAL A 20 23.24 11.74 18.77
C VAL A 20 21.83 12.05 18.29
N LEU A 21 21.71 12.68 17.13
CA LEU A 21 20.42 12.87 16.49
C LEU A 21 19.79 11.47 16.34
N PRO A 22 18.53 11.26 16.79
CA PRO A 22 17.86 10.01 16.53
C PRO A 22 17.83 9.82 15.01
N SER A 23 18.41 8.73 14.51
CA SER A 23 18.15 8.33 13.14
C SER A 23 16.65 8.09 13.09
N LEU A 24 15.90 8.91 12.35
CA LEU A 24 14.49 8.63 12.09
C LEU A 24 14.47 7.34 11.27
N ALA A 25 14.29 6.20 11.94
CA ALA A 25 14.12 4.93 11.28
C ALA A 25 12.85 5.05 10.43
N GLN A 26 13.03 5.03 9.11
CA GLN A 26 11.95 5.02 8.14
C GLN A 26 11.89 3.61 7.54
N SER A 27 10.69 3.05 7.45
CA SER A 27 10.50 1.80 6.72
C SER A 27 10.43 2.06 5.22
N PHE A 28 11.17 1.30 4.43
CA PHE A 28 11.19 1.40 2.98
C PHE A 28 11.45 0.03 2.34
N PHE A 29 11.03 -0.15 1.10
CA PHE A 29 11.41 -1.33 0.32
C PHE A 29 12.82 -1.15 -0.24
N SER A 30 13.74 -2.07 0.08
CA SER A 30 15.04 -2.16 -0.58
C SER A 30 14.88 -2.53 -2.06
N VAL A 31 13.94 -3.44 -2.37
CA VAL A 31 13.51 -3.77 -3.73
C VAL A 31 11.98 -3.69 -3.77
N PRO A 32 11.40 -2.68 -4.42
CA PRO A 32 9.96 -2.46 -4.34
C PRO A 32 9.16 -3.50 -5.13
N PRO A 33 7.92 -3.82 -4.73
CA PRO A 33 7.04 -4.68 -5.50
C PRO A 33 6.60 -3.98 -6.80
N VAL A 34 7.16 -4.37 -7.93
CA VAL A 34 6.80 -3.78 -9.25
C VAL A 34 5.71 -4.57 -9.98
N LYS A 35 5.41 -5.78 -9.52
CA LYS A 35 4.42 -6.68 -10.12
C LYS A 35 3.09 -6.58 -9.39
N ILE A 36 2.30 -5.57 -9.75
CA ILE A 36 0.91 -5.41 -9.34
C ILE A 36 0.01 -5.57 -10.57
N ASN A 37 -1.08 -6.33 -10.43
CA ASN A 37 -2.07 -6.52 -11.49
C ASN A 37 -3.49 -6.38 -10.94
N ILE A 38 -4.40 -5.99 -11.83
CA ILE A 38 -5.85 -6.00 -11.59
C ILE A 38 -6.49 -7.05 -12.50
N HIS A 39 -7.28 -7.94 -11.90
CA HIS A 39 -7.99 -9.00 -12.61
C HIS A 39 -9.49 -8.76 -12.48
N ASN A 40 -10.23 -8.86 -13.58
CA ASN A 40 -11.68 -8.78 -13.55
C ASN A 40 -12.30 -9.91 -14.40
N PRO A 41 -12.86 -10.96 -13.77
CA PRO A 41 -13.44 -12.09 -14.49
C PRO A 41 -14.88 -11.82 -14.97
N GLN A 42 -15.21 -10.59 -15.38
CA GLN A 42 -16.55 -10.18 -15.85
C GLN A 42 -17.17 -11.18 -16.84
N PHE A 43 -16.38 -11.66 -17.81
CA PHE A 43 -16.87 -12.56 -18.86
C PHE A 43 -17.34 -13.92 -18.33
N ILE A 44 -16.84 -14.35 -17.17
CA ILE A 44 -17.07 -15.69 -16.60
C ILE A 44 -18.07 -15.63 -15.42
N GLU A 45 -18.01 -14.59 -14.59
CA GLU A 45 -18.86 -14.44 -13.39
C GLU A 45 -20.03 -13.45 -13.58
N GLY A 46 -20.19 -12.89 -14.79
CA GLY A 46 -21.22 -11.90 -15.10
C GLY A 46 -20.96 -10.56 -14.42
N ARG A 47 -22.02 -9.89 -13.93
CA ARG A 47 -21.89 -8.59 -13.24
C ARG A 47 -21.41 -8.69 -11.79
N LYS A 48 -21.27 -9.89 -11.22
CA LYS A 48 -20.71 -10.06 -9.88
C LYS A 48 -19.21 -9.83 -9.98
N ASN A 49 -18.77 -8.66 -9.57
CA ASN A 49 -17.39 -8.22 -9.74
C ASN A 49 -16.52 -8.78 -8.61
N ARG A 50 -15.76 -9.84 -8.90
CA ARG A 50 -14.64 -10.28 -8.06
C ARG A 50 -13.33 -9.69 -8.55
N THR A 51 -13.29 -8.37 -8.69
CA THR A 51 -12.05 -7.71 -9.06
C THR A 51 -11.00 -8.06 -8.04
N THR A 52 -9.88 -8.60 -8.51
CA THR A 52 -8.79 -9.05 -7.65
C THR A 52 -7.56 -8.23 -7.95
N ILE A 53 -6.98 -7.62 -6.92
CA ILE A 53 -5.70 -6.92 -7.00
C ILE A 53 -4.63 -7.90 -6.51
N SER A 54 -3.70 -8.25 -7.38
CA SER A 54 -2.59 -9.15 -7.03
C SER A 54 -1.28 -8.39 -6.96
N VAL A 55 -0.51 -8.57 -5.89
CA VAL A 55 0.83 -7.99 -5.74
C VAL A 55 1.82 -9.10 -5.44
N VAL A 56 2.93 -9.15 -6.18
CA VAL A 56 4.06 -10.04 -5.88
C VAL A 56 5.14 -9.25 -5.18
N ILE A 57 5.48 -9.63 -3.95
CA ILE A 57 6.52 -9.02 -3.14
C ILE A 57 7.84 -9.75 -3.43
N PRO A 58 8.90 -9.07 -3.89
CA PRO A 58 10.20 -9.70 -4.12
C PRO A 58 10.76 -10.35 -2.85
N GLU A 59 11.47 -11.48 -2.98
CA GLU A 59 12.11 -12.16 -1.82
C GLU A 59 13.11 -11.26 -1.08
N ASN A 60 13.74 -10.33 -1.80
CA ASN A 60 14.70 -9.36 -1.28
C ASN A 60 14.09 -7.96 -1.09
N ALA A 61 12.77 -7.86 -0.88
CA ALA A 61 12.10 -6.56 -0.74
C ALA A 61 12.58 -5.74 0.47
N GLY A 62 13.12 -6.39 1.50
CA GLY A 62 13.65 -5.75 2.70
C GLY A 62 12.60 -5.29 3.72
N ALA A 63 11.33 -5.22 3.32
CA ALA A 63 10.20 -4.93 4.19
C ALA A 63 8.94 -5.66 3.70
N SER A 64 8.03 -5.97 4.63
CA SER A 64 6.71 -6.55 4.34
C SER A 64 5.76 -5.48 3.81
N LEU A 65 4.80 -5.86 2.97
CA LEU A 65 3.79 -4.97 2.41
C LEU A 65 2.62 -4.79 3.40
N ARG A 66 2.36 -3.54 3.82
CA ARG A 66 1.25 -3.22 4.73
C ARG A 66 0.04 -2.62 4.03
N LYS A 67 0.24 -1.72 3.05
CA LYS A 67 -0.88 -1.07 2.34
C LYS A 67 -0.69 -1.05 0.83
N ILE A 68 -1.82 -1.13 0.13
CA ILE A 68 -1.93 -0.87 -1.30
C ILE A 68 -2.87 0.31 -1.46
N VAL A 69 -2.43 1.34 -2.18
CA VAL A 69 -3.20 2.54 -2.47
C VAL A 69 -3.47 2.58 -3.97
N LEU A 70 -4.73 2.72 -4.36
CA LEU A 70 -5.16 2.88 -5.75
C LEU A 70 -5.86 4.22 -5.90
N ASP A 71 -5.20 5.16 -6.57
CA ASP A 71 -5.76 6.48 -6.84
C ASP A 71 -6.29 6.51 -8.27
N GLN A 72 -7.61 6.65 -8.43
CA GLN A 72 -8.25 6.60 -9.73
C GLN A 72 -7.88 7.83 -10.56
N LEU A 73 -7.36 7.59 -11.76
CA LEU A 73 -7.13 8.65 -12.74
C LEU A 73 -8.47 9.12 -13.32
N PRO A 74 -8.56 10.37 -13.82
CA PRO A 74 -9.81 10.92 -14.34
C PRO A 74 -10.51 9.98 -15.33
N ASN A 75 -11.78 9.70 -15.08
CA ASN A 75 -12.64 8.87 -15.92
C ASN A 75 -14.08 9.39 -15.86
N ILE A 76 -14.93 8.90 -16.76
CA ILE A 76 -16.35 9.27 -16.83
C ILE A 76 -17.08 8.85 -15.55
N ASP A 77 -16.76 7.66 -15.03
CA ASP A 77 -17.35 7.10 -13.81
C ASP A 77 -16.29 6.71 -12.78
N THR A 78 -16.68 6.68 -11.51
CA THR A 78 -15.90 6.14 -10.40
C THR A 78 -16.09 4.64 -10.29
N TRP A 79 -15.02 3.92 -9.94
CA TRP A 79 -15.09 2.49 -9.72
C TRP A 79 -15.77 2.13 -8.40
N ASP A 80 -16.81 1.31 -8.45
CA ASP A 80 -17.44 0.76 -7.25
C ASP A 80 -16.64 -0.43 -6.70
N TRP A 81 -15.85 -0.17 -5.66
CA TRP A 81 -15.07 -1.17 -4.95
C TRP A 81 -15.90 -2.06 -3.99
N GLY A 82 -17.16 -1.68 -3.75
CA GLY A 82 -18.06 -2.31 -2.78
C GLY A 82 -17.82 -1.84 -1.34
N THR A 83 -18.85 -2.00 -0.50
CA THR A 83 -18.82 -1.58 0.92
C THR A 83 -18.39 -2.69 1.88
N GLN A 84 -18.31 -3.93 1.39
CA GLN A 84 -17.89 -5.06 2.22
C GLN A 84 -16.36 -5.13 2.28
N PRO A 85 -15.77 -5.50 3.45
CA PRO A 85 -14.33 -5.70 3.55
C PRO A 85 -13.81 -6.65 2.46
N PRO A 86 -12.60 -6.48 1.93
CA PRO A 86 -12.06 -7.41 0.95
C PRO A 86 -11.76 -8.77 1.57
N ARG A 87 -11.60 -9.79 0.71
CA ARG A 87 -11.06 -11.09 1.11
C ARG A 87 -9.65 -11.26 0.60
N VAL A 88 -8.80 -11.98 1.33
CA VAL A 88 -7.38 -12.15 0.96
C VAL A 88 -7.00 -13.63 0.88
N TYR A 89 -6.20 -13.97 -0.11
CA TYR A 89 -5.42 -15.22 -0.12
C TYR A 89 -4.01 -14.99 -0.67
N THR A 90 -3.07 -15.81 -0.22
CA THR A 90 -1.69 -15.81 -0.71
C THR A 90 -1.46 -16.87 -1.78
N GLY A 91 -0.39 -16.72 -2.55
CA GLY A 91 -0.01 -17.60 -3.65
C GLY A 91 -0.44 -17.08 -5.03
N LEU A 92 -0.32 -17.94 -6.04
CA LEU A 92 -0.65 -17.57 -7.41
C LEU A 92 -2.13 -17.19 -7.56
N TYR A 93 -2.40 -16.16 -8.35
CA TYR A 93 -3.75 -15.74 -8.68
C TYR A 93 -4.56 -16.90 -9.29
N SER A 94 -5.80 -17.05 -8.84
CA SER A 94 -6.75 -18.03 -9.35
C SER A 94 -8.13 -17.42 -9.52
N LEU A 95 -8.78 -17.70 -10.66
CA LEU A 95 -10.17 -17.32 -10.92
C LEU A 95 -11.15 -17.85 -9.86
N ARG A 96 -10.81 -18.95 -9.20
CA ARG A 96 -11.63 -19.56 -8.15
C ARG A 96 -11.19 -19.18 -6.73
N GLY A 97 -10.15 -18.34 -6.61
CA GLY A 97 -9.64 -17.87 -5.33
C GLY A 97 -10.67 -16.99 -4.64
N LYS A 98 -11.23 -17.47 -3.53
CA LYS A 98 -12.27 -16.74 -2.76
C LYS A 98 -11.69 -15.87 -1.65
N GLY A 99 -10.49 -16.20 -1.18
CA GLY A 99 -9.89 -15.56 -0.01
C GLY A 99 -10.59 -15.87 1.31
N ARG A 100 -10.01 -15.34 2.39
CA ARG A 100 -10.53 -15.37 3.75
C ARG A 100 -10.88 -13.96 4.18
N ASP A 101 -11.92 -13.84 5.00
CA ASP A 101 -12.33 -12.57 5.62
C ASP A 101 -11.35 -12.18 6.75
N GLY A 102 -11.34 -10.90 7.12
CA GLY A 102 -10.58 -10.39 8.28
C GLY A 102 -9.08 -10.22 8.08
N LEU A 103 -8.59 -10.36 6.85
CA LEU A 103 -7.16 -10.20 6.51
C LEU A 103 -6.83 -8.88 5.81
N ALA A 104 -7.85 -8.10 5.48
CA ALA A 104 -7.69 -6.76 4.93
C ALA A 104 -8.93 -5.91 5.17
N THR A 105 -8.72 -4.60 5.21
CA THR A 105 -9.76 -3.57 5.18
C THR A 105 -9.61 -2.72 3.92
N ALA A 106 -10.72 -2.10 3.51
CA ALA A 106 -10.78 -1.17 2.40
C ALA A 106 -11.41 0.13 2.89
N GLU A 107 -10.80 1.26 2.53
CA GLU A 107 -11.31 2.59 2.82
C GLU A 107 -11.24 3.43 1.55
N LEU A 108 -12.31 4.18 1.28
CA LEU A 108 -12.37 5.14 0.20
C LEU A 108 -12.18 6.55 0.78
N ILE A 109 -11.21 7.28 0.24
CA ILE A 109 -10.87 8.66 0.63
C ILE A 109 -10.83 9.55 -0.62
N ASN A 110 -10.69 10.86 -0.42
CA ASN A 110 -10.64 11.88 -1.48
C ASN A 110 -11.85 11.79 -2.44
N ASP A 111 -13.04 12.01 -1.90
CA ASP A 111 -14.31 11.92 -2.64
C ASP A 111 -14.47 10.59 -3.40
N GLU A 112 -14.09 9.49 -2.73
CA GLU A 112 -14.19 8.11 -3.21
C GLU A 112 -13.28 7.73 -4.40
N ASN A 113 -12.33 8.59 -4.78
CA ASN A 113 -11.42 8.33 -5.89
C ASN A 113 -10.17 7.54 -5.48
N THR A 114 -9.80 7.54 -4.20
CA THR A 114 -8.64 6.82 -3.71
C THR A 114 -9.08 5.65 -2.83
N LEU A 115 -8.80 4.42 -3.27
CA LEU A 115 -8.95 3.21 -2.46
C LEU A 115 -7.66 2.93 -1.68
N MET A 116 -7.76 2.85 -0.36
CA MET A 116 -6.69 2.38 0.52
C MET A 116 -7.04 0.98 1.04
N LEU A 117 -6.20 0.00 0.72
CA LEU A 117 -6.27 -1.36 1.22
C LEU A 117 -5.22 -1.54 2.31
N SER A 118 -5.64 -1.87 3.52
CA SER A 118 -4.71 -2.22 4.62
C SER A 118 -4.72 -3.72 4.84
N LEU A 119 -3.54 -4.34 4.89
CA LEU A 119 -3.33 -5.77 5.08
C LEU A 119 -3.00 -6.03 6.56
N ASP A 120 -3.66 -7.02 7.15
CA ASP A 120 -3.38 -7.46 8.51
C ASP A 120 -3.52 -8.99 8.63
N PRO A 121 -2.41 -9.75 8.76
CA PRO A 121 -1.03 -9.27 8.89
C PRO A 121 -0.49 -8.62 7.60
N ALA A 122 0.64 -7.90 7.73
CA ALA A 122 1.43 -7.49 6.57
C ALA A 122 1.94 -8.71 5.79
N ILE A 123 2.22 -8.54 4.49
CA ILE A 123 2.62 -9.63 3.60
C ILE A 123 4.13 -9.65 3.42
N ASP A 124 4.75 -10.79 3.70
CA ASP A 124 6.20 -10.90 3.75
C ASP A 124 6.86 -10.97 2.36
N PRO A 125 8.16 -10.64 2.29
CA PRO A 125 8.97 -10.85 1.08
C PRO A 125 8.86 -12.28 0.54
N GLY A 126 8.76 -12.41 -0.79
CA GLY A 126 8.66 -13.69 -1.49
C GLY A 126 7.23 -14.20 -1.68
N GLU A 127 6.24 -13.56 -1.05
CA GLU A 127 4.84 -13.93 -1.22
C GLU A 127 4.15 -13.20 -2.38
N GLN A 128 3.06 -13.78 -2.86
CA GLN A 128 2.06 -13.08 -3.66
C GLN A 128 0.78 -12.96 -2.84
N VAL A 129 0.22 -11.76 -2.75
CA VAL A 129 -1.08 -11.50 -2.13
C VAL A 129 -2.11 -11.20 -3.20
N ASN A 130 -3.33 -11.70 -3.00
CA ASN A 130 -4.48 -11.45 -3.87
C ASN A 130 -5.63 -10.92 -3.01
N VAL A 131 -6.03 -9.67 -3.26
CA VAL A 131 -7.10 -8.96 -2.56
C VAL A 131 -8.34 -8.97 -3.44
N VAL A 132 -9.35 -9.72 -3.03
CA VAL A 132 -10.62 -9.91 -3.75
C VAL A 132 -11.64 -8.89 -3.25
N MET A 133 -12.00 -7.97 -4.13
CA MET A 133 -13.01 -6.95 -3.91
C MET A 133 -14.42 -7.51 -4.12
N ARG A 134 -15.40 -6.89 -3.47
CA ARG A 134 -16.82 -7.32 -3.49
C ARG A 134 -17.74 -6.18 -3.92
N GLY A 135 -17.37 -5.52 -5.01
CA GLY A 135 -18.13 -4.43 -5.61
C GLY A 135 -18.90 -4.86 -6.87
N PHE A 136 -19.16 -3.90 -7.74
CA PHE A 136 -19.78 -4.08 -9.05
C PHE A 136 -18.90 -3.46 -10.14
N ASN A 137 -19.11 -3.86 -11.40
CA ASN A 137 -18.44 -3.18 -12.50
C ASN A 137 -19.21 -1.90 -12.82
N PRO A 138 -18.53 -0.75 -12.95
CA PRO A 138 -19.13 0.47 -13.49
C PRO A 138 -19.41 0.32 -14.99
N ASP A 139 -19.83 1.40 -15.66
CA ASP A 139 -20.15 1.35 -17.09
C ASP A 139 -18.91 1.06 -17.96
N ALA A 140 -19.18 0.69 -19.21
CA ALA A 140 -18.14 0.35 -20.16
C ALA A 140 -17.24 1.55 -20.46
N SER A 141 -15.98 1.48 -20.01
CA SER A 141 -14.94 2.48 -20.22
C SER A 141 -13.56 1.84 -19.99
N VAL A 142 -12.51 2.66 -20.01
CA VAL A 142 -11.17 2.31 -19.60
C VAL A 142 -10.89 2.94 -18.25
N TYR A 143 -10.72 2.14 -17.22
CA TYR A 143 -10.42 2.59 -15.86
C TYR A 143 -8.93 2.46 -15.59
N GLN A 144 -8.36 3.47 -14.92
CA GLN A 144 -6.93 3.52 -14.64
C GLN A 144 -6.68 4.00 -13.22
N TRP A 145 -5.64 3.46 -12.58
CA TRP A 145 -5.26 3.84 -11.22
C TRP A 145 -3.75 4.01 -11.12
N ARG A 146 -3.32 5.09 -10.46
CA ARG A 146 -1.97 5.18 -9.91
C ARG A 146 -1.89 4.26 -8.69
N THR A 147 -0.79 3.51 -8.60
CA THR A 147 -0.59 2.59 -7.48
C THR A 147 0.45 3.13 -6.51
N GLY A 148 0.15 3.01 -5.22
CA GLY A 148 1.08 3.23 -4.12
C GLY A 148 1.21 1.94 -3.31
N LEU A 149 2.43 1.61 -2.90
CA LEU A 149 2.72 0.47 -2.06
C LEU A 149 3.45 0.96 -0.82
N VAL A 150 2.91 0.63 0.35
CA VAL A 150 3.43 1.12 1.63
C VAL A 150 3.98 -0.05 2.43
N PRO A 151 5.27 -0.01 2.81
CA PRO A 151 5.87 -1.05 3.65
C PRO A 151 5.33 -0.99 5.08
N ASP A 152 5.49 -2.09 5.81
CA ASP A 152 5.21 -2.13 7.24
C ASP A 152 6.34 -1.51 8.05
N GLY A 153 6.01 -0.87 9.18
CA GLY A 153 6.99 -0.25 10.09
C GLY A 153 6.79 1.25 10.30
N GLU A 154 7.72 1.87 11.03
CA GLU A 154 7.64 3.28 11.41
C GLU A 154 7.91 4.21 10.21
N ASN A 155 7.14 5.30 10.13
CA ASN A 155 7.27 6.36 9.12
C ASN A 155 7.52 5.82 7.68
N PRO A 156 6.61 4.97 7.15
CA PRO A 156 6.89 4.23 5.95
C PRO A 156 6.92 5.14 4.70
N VAL A 157 7.90 4.92 3.84
CA VAL A 157 8.03 5.60 2.55
C VAL A 157 7.18 4.88 1.51
N THR A 158 6.19 5.58 0.95
CA THR A 158 5.32 5.02 -0.10
C THR A 158 6.07 4.90 -1.41
N TYR A 159 6.13 3.70 -1.98
CA TYR A 159 6.61 3.46 -3.33
C TYR A 159 5.50 3.68 -4.35
N GLN A 160 5.77 4.45 -5.40
CA GLN A 160 4.85 4.63 -6.52
C GLN A 160 5.05 3.48 -7.52
N GLY A 161 4.03 2.64 -7.69
CA GLY A 161 4.05 1.50 -8.60
C GLY A 161 3.56 1.85 -10.02
N PRO A 162 3.43 0.83 -10.89
CA PRO A 162 2.92 1.03 -12.24
C PRO A 162 1.45 1.46 -12.24
N ILE A 163 0.99 2.05 -13.37
CA ILE A 163 -0.43 2.32 -13.56
C ILE A 163 -1.17 1.01 -13.82
N LEU A 164 -2.23 0.76 -13.06
CA LEU A 164 -3.18 -0.30 -13.38
C LEU A 164 -4.18 0.21 -14.40
N ARG A 165 -4.54 -0.64 -15.36
CA ARG A 165 -5.54 -0.34 -16.37
C ARG A 165 -6.46 -1.53 -16.54
N LEU A 166 -7.75 -1.26 -16.60
CA LEU A 166 -8.79 -2.26 -16.82
C LEU A 166 -9.81 -1.73 -17.82
N ASN A 167 -10.10 -2.53 -18.84
CA ASN A 167 -11.13 -2.21 -19.82
C ASN A 167 -12.43 -2.94 -19.45
N ILE A 168 -13.54 -2.21 -19.38
CA ILE A 168 -14.88 -2.75 -19.21
C ILE A 168 -15.61 -2.63 -20.54
N TYR A 169 -16.09 -3.76 -21.04
CA TYR A 169 -16.78 -3.84 -22.32
C TYR A 169 -18.29 -3.86 -22.10
N LYS A 170 -19.03 -3.24 -23.03
CA LYS A 170 -20.49 -3.36 -23.07
C LYS A 170 -20.86 -4.82 -23.25
N TYR A 171 -21.83 -5.30 -22.47
CA TYR A 171 -22.42 -6.59 -22.74
C TYR A 171 -23.17 -6.54 -24.07
N PRO A 172 -22.97 -7.51 -24.98
CA PRO A 172 -23.90 -7.67 -26.09
C PRO A 172 -25.27 -7.98 -25.50
N HIS A 173 -26.29 -7.20 -25.86
CA HIS A 173 -27.67 -7.55 -25.58
C HIS A 173 -27.91 -8.96 -26.16
N ARG A 174 -28.24 -9.93 -25.31
CA ARG A 174 -28.75 -11.23 -25.75
C ARG A 174 -30.25 -11.12 -25.93
#